data_AF-A0A024VZE3-F1
#
_entry.id   AF-A0A024VZE3-F1
#
_cell.length_a   1.000
_cell.length_b   1.000
_cell.length_c   1.000
_cell.angle_alpha   90.00
_cell.angle_beta   90.00
_cell.angle_gamma   90.00
#
_symmetry.space_group_name_H-M   'P 1'
#
loop_
_entity.id
_entity.type
_entity.pdbx_description
1 polymer ?
#
loop_
_entity_poly.entity_id
_entity_poly.type
_entity_poly.pdbx_seq_one_letter_code
_entity_poly.pdbx_strand_id
1 'polypeptide(L)'
;MEKISPEILAARAKLKEKMGGNLRQIGGKGSARRKIKKVHKNSISNEKKINIILKKIGASYFGDVDEICVYRTGDTFLEFKKPKLCASLQSNTYIVTGKFNEHKIDINKLFEGLKGNKNLDMNLLEKIKNDPNIKNILNKESGDTPKREEDEQEANDVPDLVENFEEVSKE
;
A
#
# COMPACT_ATOMS: atom_id res chain seq x y z
N MET A 1 -8.43 15.35 84.28
CA MET A 1 -7.80 14.54 83.22
C MET A 1 -8.17 13.09 83.50
N GLU A 2 -9.25 12.61 82.87
CA GLU A 2 -9.75 11.25 83.07
C GLU A 2 -8.72 10.25 82.52
N LYS A 3 -8.33 9.29 83.37
CA LYS A 3 -7.35 8.26 83.03
C LYS A 3 -7.99 7.31 82.02
N ILE A 4 -7.48 7.32 80.80
CA ILE A 4 -7.91 6.43 79.72
C ILE A 4 -7.82 4.98 80.22
N SER A 5 -8.90 4.22 80.05
CA SER A 5 -8.96 2.85 80.57
C SER A 5 -7.90 1.94 79.91
N PRO A 6 -7.36 0.95 80.65
CA PRO A 6 -6.32 0.05 80.14
C PRO A 6 -6.79 -0.76 78.91
N GLU A 7 -8.10 -1.01 78.82
CA GLU A 7 -8.72 -1.70 77.70
C GLU A 7 -8.67 -0.88 76.40
N ILE A 8 -8.87 0.45 76.49
CA ILE A 8 -8.77 1.36 75.34
C ILE A 8 -7.31 1.44 74.83
N LEU A 9 -6.33 1.38 75.72
CA LEU A 9 -4.91 1.34 75.34
C LEU A 9 -4.55 0.04 74.64
N ALA A 10 -5.04 -1.10 75.14
CA ALA A 10 -4.86 -2.40 74.50
C ALA A 10 -5.54 -2.47 73.12
N ALA A 11 -6.74 -1.90 72.99
CA ALA A 11 -7.45 -1.79 71.71
C ALA A 11 -6.68 -0.93 70.70
N ARG A 12 -6.13 0.21 71.13
CA ARG A 12 -5.28 1.07 70.29
C ARG A 12 -3.98 0.40 69.87
N ALA A 13 -3.35 -0.38 70.76
CA ALA A 13 -2.14 -1.14 70.43
C ALA A 13 -2.43 -2.23 69.38
N LYS A 14 -3.50 -3.01 69.56
CA LYS A 14 -3.94 -4.01 68.57
C LYS A 14 -4.32 -3.39 67.22
N LEU A 15 -4.96 -2.22 67.22
CA LEU A 15 -5.21 -1.47 66.00
C LEU A 15 -3.91 -0.98 65.36
N LYS A 16 -2.94 -0.47 66.13
CA LYS A 16 -1.64 -0.03 65.60
C LYS A 16 -0.79 -1.18 65.07
N GLU A 17 -0.94 -2.39 65.56
CA GLU A 17 -0.26 -3.57 65.01
C GLU A 17 -0.93 -4.06 63.71
N LYS A 18 -2.27 -4.04 63.66
CA LYS A 18 -3.03 -4.42 62.44
C LYS A 18 -3.00 -3.34 61.35
N MET A 19 -2.92 -2.08 61.75
CA MET A 19 -3.10 -0.91 60.89
C MET A 19 -1.87 0.00 60.85
N GLY A 20 -0.85 -0.21 61.67
CA GLY A 20 0.37 0.58 61.67
C GLY A 20 1.52 -0.24 61.08
N GLY A 21 2.27 0.39 60.18
CA GLY A 21 3.45 -0.20 59.57
C GLY A 21 3.37 -0.29 58.05
N ASN A 22 4.46 -0.82 57.47
CA ASN A 22 4.77 -0.87 56.05
C ASN A 22 3.69 -1.52 55.16
N LEU A 23 2.68 -2.19 55.75
CA LEU A 23 1.51 -2.71 55.03
C LEU A 23 0.63 -1.60 54.42
N ARG A 24 0.63 -0.37 54.97
CA ARG A 24 -0.07 0.79 54.38
C ARG A 24 0.76 1.56 53.36
N GLN A 25 2.03 1.21 53.19
CA GLN A 25 2.90 1.92 52.27
C GLN A 25 2.56 1.49 50.84
N ILE A 26 1.87 2.38 50.13
CA ILE A 26 1.55 2.21 48.70
C ILE A 26 2.83 2.55 47.93
N GLY A 27 3.75 1.58 47.85
CA GLY A 27 5.06 1.72 47.21
C GLY A 27 6.22 1.94 48.20
N GLY A 28 7.45 1.71 47.73
CA GLY A 28 8.67 1.81 48.55
C GLY A 28 9.33 0.46 48.86
N LYS A 29 10.51 0.49 49.50
CA LYS A 29 11.30 -0.70 49.84
C LYS A 29 10.56 -1.51 50.91
N GLY A 30 10.23 -2.78 50.61
CA GLY A 30 9.46 -3.66 51.50
C GLY A 30 7.94 -3.70 51.22
N SER A 31 7.43 -2.85 50.34
CA SER A 31 6.04 -2.95 49.86
C SER A 31 5.88 -4.10 48.86
N ALA A 32 4.71 -4.75 48.87
CA ALA A 32 4.41 -5.83 47.93
C ALA A 32 4.39 -5.30 46.49
N ARG A 33 5.34 -5.75 45.65
CA ARG A 33 5.40 -5.39 44.24
C ARG A 33 4.48 -6.30 43.43
N ARG A 34 3.62 -5.71 42.61
CA ARG A 34 2.85 -6.47 41.61
C ARG A 34 3.82 -7.12 40.61
N LYS A 35 3.68 -8.42 40.38
CA LYS A 35 4.44 -9.14 39.36
C LYS A 35 4.01 -8.65 37.97
N ILE A 36 4.93 -8.13 37.18
CA ILE A 36 4.66 -7.69 35.80
C ILE A 36 4.65 -8.93 34.91
N LYS A 37 3.50 -9.21 34.26
CA LYS A 37 3.42 -10.23 33.21
C LYS A 37 3.92 -9.62 31.90
N LYS A 38 5.17 -9.93 31.53
CA LYS A 38 5.73 -9.54 30.23
C LYS A 38 5.17 -10.46 29.14
N VAL A 39 4.09 -10.03 28.49
CA VAL A 39 3.51 -10.76 27.35
C VAL A 39 4.36 -10.49 26.12
N HIS A 40 5.00 -11.54 25.59
CA HIS A 40 5.68 -11.46 24.30
C HIS A 40 4.61 -11.60 23.22
N LYS A 41 4.43 -10.54 22.42
CA LYS A 41 3.57 -10.59 21.25
C LYS A 41 4.36 -11.28 20.14
N ASN A 42 3.94 -12.48 19.74
CA ASN A 42 4.48 -13.12 18.55
C ASN A 42 4.05 -12.30 17.34
N SER A 43 5.01 -11.79 16.57
CA SER A 43 4.73 -11.11 15.31
C SER A 43 4.21 -12.14 14.30
N ILE A 44 2.94 -12.02 13.93
CA ILE A 44 2.42 -12.76 12.78
C ILE A 44 3.12 -12.22 11.53
N SER A 45 3.67 -13.11 10.70
CA SER A 45 4.28 -12.73 9.42
C SER A 45 3.27 -11.98 8.54
N ASN A 46 3.75 -11.02 7.76
CA ASN A 46 2.89 -10.16 6.95
C ASN A 46 2.04 -10.98 5.96
N GLU A 47 2.57 -12.07 5.41
CA GLU A 47 1.83 -12.99 4.52
C GLU A 47 0.58 -13.59 5.18
N LYS A 48 0.68 -14.05 6.43
CA LYS A 48 -0.47 -14.61 7.15
C LYS A 48 -1.55 -13.55 7.38
N LYS A 49 -1.15 -12.29 7.64
CA LYS A 49 -2.10 -11.18 7.78
C LYS A 49 -2.82 -10.89 6.47
N ILE A 50 -2.09 -10.85 5.36
CA ILE A 50 -2.66 -10.65 4.01
C ILE A 50 -3.67 -11.76 3.71
N ASN A 51 -3.33 -13.03 3.95
CA ASN A 51 -4.24 -14.15 3.70
C ASN A 51 -5.51 -14.09 4.56
N ILE A 52 -5.42 -13.62 5.82
CA ILE A 52 -6.59 -13.43 6.68
C ILE A 52 -7.49 -12.31 6.12
N ILE A 53 -6.90 -11.21 5.66
CA ILE A 53 -7.64 -10.08 5.08
C ILE A 53 -8.34 -10.51 3.78
N LEU A 54 -7.65 -11.22 2.90
CA LEU A 54 -8.23 -11.73 1.65
C LEU A 54 -9.45 -12.63 1.91
N LYS A 55 -9.35 -13.55 2.89
CA LYS A 55 -10.49 -14.38 3.31
C LYS A 55 -11.66 -13.57 3.85
N LYS A 56 -11.40 -12.49 4.59
CA LYS A 56 -12.46 -11.60 5.10
C LYS A 56 -13.20 -10.86 3.99
N ILE A 57 -12.50 -10.51 2.91
CA ILE A 57 -13.07 -9.86 1.72
C ILE A 57 -13.84 -10.88 0.86
N GLY A 58 -13.80 -12.18 1.20
CA GLY A 58 -14.42 -13.24 0.40
C GLY A 58 -13.62 -13.59 -0.86
N ALA A 59 -12.36 -13.17 -0.95
CA ALA A 59 -11.51 -13.49 -2.07
C ALA A 59 -10.96 -14.93 -1.93
N SER A 60 -11.09 -15.71 -3.00
CA SER A 60 -10.60 -17.09 -3.10
C SER A 60 -9.41 -17.17 -4.05
N TYR A 61 -8.48 -18.09 -3.79
CA TYR A 61 -7.41 -18.38 -4.74
C TYR A 61 -7.97 -19.10 -5.96
N PHE A 62 -7.58 -18.66 -7.15
CA PHE A 62 -7.74 -19.44 -8.36
C PHE A 62 -6.69 -20.56 -8.39
N GLY A 63 -6.91 -21.56 -9.25
CA GLY A 63 -5.93 -22.62 -9.51
C GLY A 63 -4.67 -22.07 -10.20
N ASP A 64 -3.88 -22.98 -10.78
CA ASP A 64 -2.69 -22.59 -11.51
C ASP A 64 -3.06 -21.73 -12.73
N VAL A 65 -2.56 -20.50 -12.75
CA VAL A 65 -2.70 -19.55 -13.86
C VAL A 65 -1.37 -19.47 -14.57
N ASP A 66 -1.35 -19.66 -15.89
CA ASP A 66 -0.11 -19.62 -16.66
C ASP A 66 0.41 -18.19 -16.79
N GLU A 67 -0.43 -17.26 -17.27
CA GLU A 67 -0.04 -15.89 -17.58
C GLU A 67 -1.17 -14.89 -17.29
N ILE A 68 -0.79 -13.70 -16.80
CA ILE A 68 -1.68 -12.54 -16.69
C ILE A 68 -1.00 -11.35 -17.36
N CYS A 69 -1.71 -10.70 -18.28
CA CYS A 69 -1.25 -9.47 -18.93
C CYS A 69 -2.12 -8.28 -18.50
N VAL A 70 -1.49 -7.25 -17.95
CA VAL A 70 -2.15 -6.00 -17.57
C VAL A 70 -1.72 -4.90 -18.53
N TYR A 71 -2.61 -4.54 -19.46
CA TYR A 71 -2.38 -3.46 -20.42
C TYR A 71 -2.57 -2.11 -19.73
N ARG A 72 -1.58 -1.23 -19.87
CA ARG A 72 -1.59 0.13 -19.34
C ARG A 72 -1.83 1.13 -20.47
N THR A 73 -2.18 2.34 -20.10
CA THR A 73 -2.19 3.50 -21.00
C THR A 73 -0.75 3.89 -21.33
N GLY A 74 -0.38 3.96 -22.61
CA GLY A 74 0.97 4.33 -23.07
C GLY A 74 1.77 3.19 -23.71
N ASP A 75 1.11 2.32 -24.47
CA ASP A 75 1.71 1.24 -25.26
C ASP A 75 2.63 0.32 -24.45
N THR A 76 2.30 0.09 -23.18
CA THR A 76 3.01 -0.87 -22.31
C THR A 76 2.04 -1.84 -21.66
N PHE A 77 2.53 -3.03 -21.35
CA PHE A 77 1.82 -4.01 -20.56
C PHE A 77 2.74 -4.70 -19.56
N LEU A 78 2.15 -5.16 -18.47
CA LEU A 78 2.82 -5.98 -17.47
C LEU A 78 2.50 -7.44 -17.70
N GLU A 79 3.52 -8.26 -17.86
CA GLU A 79 3.41 -9.72 -17.97
C GLU A 79 3.75 -10.36 -16.62
N PHE A 80 2.84 -11.18 -16.11
CA PHE A 80 3.06 -12.03 -14.94
C PHE A 80 3.08 -13.48 -15.38
N LYS A 81 4.23 -14.16 -15.23
CA LYS A 81 4.37 -15.60 -15.47
C LYS A 81 4.12 -16.39 -14.19
N LYS A 82 3.16 -17.30 -14.24
CA LYS A 82 2.70 -18.14 -13.11
C LYS A 82 2.40 -17.35 -11.82
N PRO A 83 1.55 -16.31 -11.87
CA PRO A 83 1.21 -15.56 -10.68
C PRO A 83 0.25 -16.33 -9.76
N LYS A 84 0.24 -15.96 -8.48
CA LYS A 84 -0.83 -16.35 -7.56
C LYS A 84 -1.98 -15.37 -7.72
N LEU A 85 -3.09 -15.84 -8.29
CA LEU A 85 -4.30 -15.08 -8.45
C LEU A 85 -5.27 -15.37 -7.29
N CYS A 86 -5.72 -14.31 -6.63
CA CYS A 86 -6.83 -14.36 -5.69
C CYS A 86 -7.90 -13.41 -6.19
N ALA A 87 -9.15 -13.84 -6.23
CA ALA A 87 -10.23 -13.01 -6.75
C ALA A 87 -11.51 -13.20 -5.96
N SER A 88 -12.28 -12.12 -5.89
CA SER A 88 -13.67 -12.13 -5.48
C SER A 88 -14.50 -11.83 -6.71
N LEU A 89 -15.17 -12.86 -7.23
CA LEU A 89 -15.98 -12.74 -8.45
C LEU A 89 -17.26 -11.93 -8.19
N GLN A 90 -17.78 -11.97 -6.96
CA GLN A 90 -18.96 -11.20 -6.56
C GLN A 90 -18.70 -9.69 -6.60
N SER A 91 -17.46 -9.27 -6.30
CA SER A 91 -17.07 -7.85 -6.29
C SER A 91 -16.19 -7.46 -7.47
N ASN A 92 -16.03 -8.33 -8.48
CA ASN A 92 -15.13 -8.14 -9.63
C ASN A 92 -13.73 -7.64 -9.23
N THR A 93 -13.20 -8.14 -8.12
CA THR A 93 -11.92 -7.70 -7.55
C THR A 93 -10.87 -8.78 -7.72
N TYR A 94 -9.73 -8.43 -8.30
CA TYR A 94 -8.62 -9.35 -8.57
C TYR A 94 -7.35 -8.86 -7.85
N ILE A 95 -6.70 -9.78 -7.15
CA ILE A 95 -5.42 -9.60 -6.47
C ILE A 95 -4.40 -10.51 -7.15
N VAL A 96 -3.45 -9.90 -7.85
CA VAL A 96 -2.35 -10.61 -8.52
C VAL A 96 -1.10 -10.48 -7.67
N THR A 97 -0.53 -11.61 -7.26
CA THR A 97 0.75 -11.64 -6.52
C THR A 97 1.79 -12.41 -7.32
N GLY A 98 2.86 -11.74 -7.74
CA GLY A 98 3.92 -12.34 -8.51
C GLY A 98 4.96 -11.31 -8.96
N LYS A 99 6.05 -11.81 -9.53
CA LYS A 99 6.99 -10.95 -10.27
C LYS A 99 6.35 -10.57 -11.60
N PHE A 100 6.59 -9.34 -12.04
CA PHE A 100 6.15 -8.85 -13.34
C PHE A 100 7.34 -8.44 -14.19
N ASN A 101 7.19 -8.57 -15.50
CA ASN A 101 8.05 -7.95 -16.50
C ASN A 101 7.23 -6.88 -17.23
N GLU A 102 7.84 -5.74 -17.50
CA GLU A 102 7.22 -4.67 -18.29
C GLU A 102 7.68 -4.77 -19.74
N HIS A 103 6.72 -4.74 -20.66
CA HIS A 103 6.95 -4.83 -22.09
C HIS A 103 6.24 -3.69 -22.81
N LYS A 104 6.85 -3.18 -23.88
CA LYS A 104 6.18 -2.29 -24.82
C LYS A 104 5.35 -3.11 -25.80
N ILE A 105 4.18 -2.60 -26.15
CA ILE A 105 3.27 -3.19 -27.13
C ILE A 105 3.84 -2.88 -28.51
N ASP A 106 4.75 -3.74 -28.96
CA ASP A 106 5.17 -3.73 -30.36
C ASP A 106 4.03 -4.34 -31.17
N ILE A 107 3.12 -3.48 -31.66
CA ILE A 107 1.96 -3.88 -32.46
C ILE A 107 2.40 -4.83 -33.59
N ASN A 108 3.55 -4.56 -34.22
CA ASN A 108 4.13 -5.42 -35.25
C ASN A 108 4.45 -6.84 -34.76
N LYS A 109 5.03 -6.98 -33.56
CA LYS A 109 5.37 -8.27 -32.95
C LYS A 109 4.12 -9.03 -32.51
N LEU A 110 3.09 -8.29 -32.06
CA LEU A 110 1.79 -8.85 -31.71
C LEU A 110 1.07 -9.39 -32.95
N PHE A 111 1.12 -8.65 -34.07
CA PHE A 111 0.67 -9.13 -35.37
C PHE A 111 1.45 -10.37 -35.84
N GLU A 112 2.77 -10.42 -35.64
CA GLU A 112 3.58 -11.61 -35.96
C GLU A 112 3.22 -12.83 -35.11
N GLY A 113 2.97 -12.65 -33.82
CA GLY A 113 2.47 -13.73 -32.94
C GLY A 113 1.08 -14.22 -33.35
N LEU A 114 0.20 -13.31 -33.80
CA LEU A 114 -1.14 -13.65 -34.29
C LEU A 114 -1.13 -14.36 -35.65
N LYS A 115 -0.14 -14.11 -36.52
CA LYS A 115 0.01 -14.80 -37.81
C LYS A 115 0.19 -16.33 -37.67
N GLY A 116 0.67 -16.81 -36.52
CA GLY A 116 0.80 -18.24 -36.23
C GLY A 116 -0.51 -18.96 -35.90
N ASN A 117 -1.59 -18.22 -35.62
CA ASN A 117 -2.87 -18.79 -35.21
C ASN A 117 -3.71 -19.13 -36.44
N LYS A 118 -3.85 -20.43 -36.75
CA LYS A 118 -4.64 -20.94 -37.90
C LYS A 118 -6.13 -20.58 -37.88
N ASN A 119 -6.64 -20.04 -36.77
CA ASN A 119 -8.04 -19.64 -36.58
C ASN A 119 -8.30 -18.18 -36.97
N LEU A 120 -7.27 -17.42 -37.36
CA LEU A 120 -7.39 -16.02 -37.76
C LEU A 120 -7.25 -15.88 -39.27
N ASP A 121 -8.19 -15.16 -39.89
CA ASP A 121 -8.12 -14.82 -41.31
C ASP A 121 -6.98 -13.84 -41.56
N MET A 122 -5.93 -14.31 -42.24
CA MET A 122 -4.74 -13.49 -42.56
C MET A 122 -5.08 -12.26 -43.40
N ASN A 123 -6.07 -12.37 -44.29
CA ASN A 123 -6.53 -11.26 -45.12
C ASN A 123 -7.17 -10.13 -44.31
N LEU A 124 -7.88 -10.46 -43.22
CA LEU A 124 -8.45 -9.47 -42.31
C LEU A 124 -7.36 -8.80 -41.49
N LEU A 125 -6.38 -9.58 -41.03
CA LEU A 125 -5.25 -9.10 -40.26
C LEU A 125 -4.38 -8.10 -41.07
N GLU A 126 -4.16 -8.37 -42.35
CA GLU A 126 -3.47 -7.46 -43.27
C GLU A 126 -4.25 -6.18 -43.53
N LYS A 127 -5.58 -6.24 -43.63
CA LYS A 127 -6.42 -5.04 -43.74
C LYS A 127 -6.30 -4.16 -42.49
N ILE A 128 -6.41 -4.75 -41.30
CA ILE A 128 -6.26 -4.03 -40.03
C ILE A 128 -4.86 -3.42 -39.91
N LYS A 129 -3.80 -4.13 -40.29
CA LYS A 129 -2.44 -3.56 -40.34
C LYS A 129 -2.34 -2.39 -41.33
N ASN A 130 -3.10 -2.45 -42.41
CA ASN A 130 -3.08 -1.45 -43.47
C ASN A 130 -4.00 -0.25 -43.22
N ASP A 131 -4.88 -0.32 -42.22
CA ASP A 131 -5.83 0.75 -41.92
C ASP A 131 -5.07 2.05 -41.55
N PRO A 132 -5.45 3.18 -42.16
CA PRO A 132 -4.73 4.45 -42.00
C PRO A 132 -4.74 4.95 -40.55
N ASN A 133 -5.80 4.67 -39.78
CA ASN A 133 -5.86 5.01 -38.37
C ASN A 133 -4.80 4.27 -37.54
N ILE A 134 -4.57 2.99 -37.84
CA ILE A 134 -3.59 2.15 -37.14
C ILE A 134 -2.18 2.50 -37.62
N LYS A 135 -1.99 2.73 -38.93
CA LYS A 135 -0.73 3.22 -39.50
C LYS A 135 -0.32 4.60 -38.96
N ASN A 136 -1.26 5.50 -38.73
CA ASN A 136 -0.96 6.82 -38.18
C ASN A 136 -0.53 6.74 -36.70
N ILE A 137 -1.08 5.80 -35.94
CA ILE A 137 -0.62 5.50 -34.57
C ILE A 137 0.79 4.91 -34.62
N LEU A 138 1.04 3.95 -35.52
CA LEU A 138 2.36 3.33 -35.75
C LEU A 138 3.44 4.33 -36.21
N ASN A 139 3.09 5.28 -37.08
CA ASN A 139 4.03 6.24 -37.66
C ASN A 139 4.26 7.47 -36.79
N LYS A 140 3.39 7.76 -35.81
CA LYS A 140 3.61 8.84 -34.84
C LYS A 140 4.78 8.56 -33.90
N GLU A 141 5.20 7.30 -33.78
CA GLU A 141 6.31 6.88 -32.92
C GLU A 141 7.68 6.87 -33.63
N SER A 142 7.73 7.12 -34.95
CA SER A 142 8.99 7.21 -35.72
C SER A 142 9.36 8.64 -36.15
N GLY A 143 8.55 9.64 -35.78
CA GLY A 143 8.77 11.04 -36.09
C GLY A 143 9.36 11.83 -34.92
N ASP A 144 10.69 11.97 -34.97
CA ASP A 144 11.49 13.14 -34.59
C ASP A 144 10.85 14.19 -33.65
N THR A 145 11.43 14.34 -32.47
CA THR A 145 11.32 15.55 -31.65
C THR A 145 11.70 16.77 -32.50
N PRO A 146 10.81 17.77 -32.74
CA PRO A 146 11.28 18.99 -33.36
C PRO A 146 12.13 19.71 -32.32
N LYS A 147 13.43 19.86 -32.61
CA LYS A 147 14.21 20.99 -32.10
C LYS A 147 13.41 22.24 -32.46
N ARG A 148 12.88 22.94 -31.44
CA ARG A 148 12.39 24.31 -31.61
C ARG A 148 13.62 25.16 -31.91
N GLU A 149 13.70 25.59 -33.17
CA GLU A 149 14.43 26.79 -33.52
C GLU A 149 13.73 27.96 -32.80
N GLU A 150 14.55 28.77 -32.14
CA GLU A 150 14.17 29.99 -31.47
C GLU A 150 13.82 31.02 -32.55
N ASP A 151 12.54 31.27 -32.77
CA ASP A 151 12.07 32.55 -33.31
C ASP A 151 11.30 33.26 -32.21
N GLU A 152 11.90 34.37 -31.78
CA GLU A 152 11.39 35.35 -30.84
C GLU A 152 10.07 35.95 -31.37
N GLN A 153 8.98 35.79 -30.62
CA GLN A 153 8.06 36.89 -30.27
C GLN A 153 6.92 36.37 -29.38
N GLU A 154 6.55 37.19 -28.40
CA GLU A 154 5.46 37.04 -27.41
C GLU A 154 5.82 36.36 -26.07
N ALA A 155 6.82 36.91 -25.38
CA ALA A 155 7.05 36.73 -23.94
C ALA A 155 6.58 37.98 -23.14
N ASN A 156 5.29 38.34 -23.20
CA ASN A 156 4.75 39.54 -22.52
C ASN A 156 3.40 39.33 -21.82
N ASP A 157 3.15 38.19 -21.17
CA ASP A 157 1.94 38.05 -20.33
C ASP A 157 2.10 37.11 -19.13
N VAL A 158 3.30 37.08 -18.54
CA VAL A 158 3.51 36.54 -17.20
C VAL A 158 3.77 37.73 -16.27
N PRO A 159 2.86 38.08 -15.35
CA PRO A 159 3.11 39.14 -14.38
C PRO A 159 4.25 38.76 -13.45
N ASP A 160 5.14 39.72 -13.15
CA ASP A 160 6.28 39.54 -12.25
C ASP A 160 5.85 38.96 -10.91
N LEU A 161 6.60 37.95 -10.44
CA LEU A 161 6.40 37.40 -9.09
C LEU A 161 6.66 38.49 -8.07
N VAL A 162 5.60 38.90 -7.37
CA VAL A 162 5.67 39.81 -6.22
C VAL A 162 6.65 39.23 -5.19
N GLU A 163 7.67 40.02 -4.83
CA GLU A 163 8.78 39.58 -3.97
C GLU A 163 8.32 39.20 -2.55
N ASN A 164 8.84 38.06 -2.09
CA ASN A 164 8.95 37.57 -0.71
C ASN A 164 7.83 37.94 0.29
N PHE A 165 6.83 37.06 0.36
CA PHE A 165 5.79 36.98 1.40
C PHE A 165 6.31 36.90 2.86
N GLU A 166 7.62 36.79 3.09
CA GLU A 166 8.22 36.69 4.44
C GLU A 166 8.38 38.04 5.14
N GLU A 167 8.30 39.19 4.44
CA GLU A 167 8.45 40.51 5.08
C GLU A 167 7.18 40.98 5.81
N VAL A 168 5.99 40.55 5.39
CA VAL A 168 4.71 40.92 6.02
C VAL A 168 4.52 40.29 7.41
N SER A 169 5.34 39.30 7.77
CA SER A 169 5.21 38.56 9.03
C SER A 169 6.09 39.10 10.17
N LYS A 170 6.78 40.23 9.95
CA LYS A 170 7.73 40.83 10.93
C LYS A 170 7.35 42.23 11.41
N GLU A 171 6.16 42.74 11.06
CA GLU A 171 5.54 43.88 11.74
C GLU A 171 4.55 43.45 12.82
#